data_AF-A0A2V9PCU1-F1
#
_entry.id   AF-A0A2V9PCU1-F1
#
_cell.length_a   1.000
_cell.length_b   1.000
_cell.length_c   1.000
_cell.angle_alpha   90.00
_cell.angle_beta   90.00
_cell.angle_gamma   90.00
#
_symmetry.space_group_name_H-M   'P 1'
#
loop_
_entity.id
_entity.type
_entity.pdbx_description
1 polymer ?
#
loop_
_entity_poly.entity_id
_entity_poly.type
_entity_poly.pdbx_seq_one_letter_code
_entity_poly.pdbx_strand_id
1 'polypeptide(L)'
;MALMDIVWQAEDSLREKKVESDLKDLLKTMVAFANSVAPDDTARIFIGEKDDDTVQGVTNPDNIQKSVTKEAEKIYPEIYYRTEVYEREGKQCVRVDIKNNGLAPHFRGPAWVRRGAVTIKATEQLYQQMVEQRLDKVRVLSQWLNKEVTVAGTQPSKALSMGDNALEFVSREWSVGIHQAKLVTANAHWVTFEVQVSAQFAKERSEPMEKVLLSWDDERRRLMILIKNWPNV
;
A
#
# COMPACT_ATOMS: atom_id res chain seq x y z
N MET A 1 7.66 -0.52 -18.42
CA MET A 1 6.99 0.30 -17.39
C MET A 1 7.02 -0.48 -16.11
N ALA A 2 7.57 0.08 -15.02
CA ALA A 2 7.52 -0.58 -13.71
C ALA A 2 6.10 -0.39 -13.15
N LEU A 3 5.31 -1.45 -13.18
CA LEU A 3 4.01 -1.50 -12.51
C LEU A 3 4.27 -1.42 -10.99
N MET A 4 3.43 -0.70 -10.26
CA MET A 4 3.47 -0.76 -8.79
C MET A 4 3.03 -2.18 -8.37
N ASP A 5 3.96 -2.96 -7.80
CA ASP A 5 3.74 -4.37 -7.43
C ASP A 5 3.30 -4.49 -5.97
N ILE A 6 3.32 -3.40 -5.20
CA ILE A 6 2.67 -3.34 -3.88
C ILE A 6 1.16 -3.46 -4.10
N VAL A 7 0.71 -4.70 -4.12
CA VAL A 7 -0.69 -5.07 -3.96
C VAL A 7 -0.90 -5.31 -2.48
N TRP A 8 -1.62 -4.40 -1.83
CA TRP A 8 -2.09 -4.63 -0.47
C TRP A 8 -2.89 -5.94 -0.43
N GLN A 9 -2.48 -6.81 0.48
CA GLN A 9 -2.91 -8.20 0.49
C GLN A 9 -4.36 -8.33 1.00
N ALA A 10 -5.13 -9.28 0.44
CA ALA A 10 -6.48 -9.59 0.91
C ALA A 10 -6.48 -10.16 2.34
N GLU A 11 -7.63 -10.18 3.01
CA GLU A 11 -7.74 -10.51 4.44
C GLU A 11 -7.14 -11.88 4.81
N ASP A 12 -7.36 -12.91 3.98
CA ASP A 12 -6.82 -14.26 4.22
C ASP A 12 -5.28 -14.28 4.22
N SER A 13 -4.67 -13.42 3.42
CA SER A 13 -3.21 -13.27 3.37
C SER A 13 -2.62 -12.47 4.54
N LEU A 14 -3.44 -11.93 5.44
CA LEU A 14 -3.05 -11.20 6.65
C LEU A 14 -3.21 -12.04 7.93
N ARG A 15 -3.40 -13.36 7.81
CA ARG A 15 -3.50 -14.29 8.93
C ARG A 15 -2.45 -15.39 8.80
N GLU A 16 -1.83 -15.75 9.91
CA GLU A 16 -0.89 -16.88 10.02
C GLU A 16 -1.17 -17.60 11.35
N LYS A 17 -1.15 -18.93 11.33
CA LYS A 17 -1.20 -19.76 12.53
C LYS A 17 0.17 -20.39 12.76
N LYS A 18 0.59 -20.48 14.02
CA LYS A 18 1.87 -21.09 14.41
C LYS A 18 1.72 -21.85 15.70
N VAL A 19 2.40 -22.99 15.80
CA VAL A 19 2.60 -23.66 17.10
C VAL A 19 3.93 -23.21 17.73
N GLU A 20 4.11 -23.51 19.01
CA GLU A 20 5.30 -23.08 19.79
C GLU A 20 6.62 -23.56 19.17
N SER A 21 6.64 -24.72 18.50
CA SER A 21 7.81 -25.24 17.79
C SER A 21 8.20 -24.45 16.54
N ASP A 22 7.29 -23.63 16.00
CA ASP A 22 7.48 -22.91 14.72
C ASP A 22 7.91 -21.46 14.91
N LEU A 23 8.15 -21.04 16.16
CA LEU A 23 8.52 -19.66 16.48
C LEU A 23 9.92 -19.26 15.98
N LYS A 24 10.73 -20.20 15.52
CA LYS A 24 12.02 -19.90 14.86
C LYS A 24 11.88 -18.96 13.65
N ASP A 25 10.74 -19.02 12.96
CA ASP A 25 10.45 -18.19 11.78
C ASP A 25 9.55 -16.98 12.11
N LEU A 26 9.23 -16.76 13.38
CA LEU A 26 8.33 -15.68 13.83
C LEU A 26 8.80 -14.32 13.33
N LEU A 27 10.08 -14.01 13.50
CA LEU A 27 10.67 -12.76 13.06
C LEU A 27 10.45 -12.51 11.56
N LYS A 28 10.66 -13.54 10.73
CA LYS A 28 10.48 -13.45 9.28
C LYS A 28 9.02 -13.14 8.94
N THR A 29 8.09 -13.82 9.61
CA THR A 29 6.64 -13.55 9.46
C THR A 29 6.29 -12.13 9.90
N MET A 30 6.83 -11.64 11.02
CA MET A 30 6.57 -10.28 11.51
C MET A 30 7.06 -9.21 10.54
N VAL A 31 8.28 -9.35 9.99
CA VAL A 31 8.80 -8.46 8.94
C VAL A 31 7.92 -8.50 7.70
N ALA A 32 7.54 -9.70 7.26
CA ALA A 32 6.70 -9.88 6.06
C ALA A 32 5.32 -9.23 6.22
N PHE A 33 4.69 -9.36 7.39
CA PHE A 33 3.41 -8.71 7.66
C PHE A 33 3.54 -7.19 7.74
N ALA A 34 4.53 -6.65 8.46
CA ALA A 34 4.72 -5.21 8.57
C ALA A 34 4.94 -4.54 7.20
N ASN A 35 5.61 -5.23 6.26
CA ASN A 35 5.84 -4.74 4.90
C ASN A 35 4.66 -4.96 3.93
N SER A 36 3.56 -5.60 4.34
CA SER A 36 2.49 -6.01 3.42
C SER A 36 1.08 -5.67 3.89
N VAL A 37 0.91 -5.32 5.17
CA VAL A 37 -0.39 -4.86 5.70
C VAL A 37 -0.68 -3.42 5.25
N ALA A 38 -1.92 -3.16 4.85
CA ALA A 38 -2.36 -1.84 4.42
C ALA A 38 -2.47 -0.84 5.60
N PRO A 39 -2.45 0.49 5.34
CA PRO A 39 -2.53 1.54 6.36
C PRO A 39 -3.68 1.46 7.38
N ASP A 40 -4.78 0.76 7.09
CA ASP A 40 -5.94 0.63 7.98
C ASP A 40 -6.29 -0.83 8.34
N ASP A 41 -5.46 -1.77 7.90
CA ASP A 41 -5.65 -3.20 8.17
C ASP A 41 -4.81 -3.67 9.36
N THR A 42 -5.04 -4.92 9.78
CA THR A 42 -4.25 -5.57 10.83
C THR A 42 -3.93 -7.00 10.43
N ALA A 43 -2.63 -7.31 10.36
CA ALA A 43 -2.15 -8.66 10.20
C ALA A 43 -2.08 -9.37 11.56
N ARG A 44 -2.44 -10.65 11.60
CA ARG A 44 -2.59 -11.42 12.84
C ARG A 44 -1.82 -12.73 12.78
N ILE A 45 -0.97 -12.97 13.78
CA ILE A 45 -0.34 -14.27 14.03
C ILE A 45 -1.04 -14.91 15.22
N PHE A 46 -1.60 -16.11 15.05
CA PHE A 46 -2.24 -16.89 16.11
C PHE A 46 -1.29 -18.00 16.56
N ILE A 47 -0.66 -17.80 17.72
CA ILE A 47 0.29 -18.72 18.32
C ILE A 47 -0.45 -19.68 19.26
N GLY A 48 -0.26 -20.98 19.07
CA GLY A 48 -1.01 -22.05 19.73
C GLY A 48 -2.07 -22.69 18.83
N GLU A 49 -2.14 -22.30 17.57
CA GLU A 49 -3.06 -22.85 16.56
C GLU A 49 -2.28 -23.46 15.39
N LYS A 50 -2.85 -24.49 14.78
CA LYS A 50 -2.35 -25.11 13.55
C LYS A 50 -3.12 -24.60 12.33
N ASP A 51 -2.52 -24.76 11.16
CA ASP A 51 -3.14 -24.38 9.88
C ASP A 51 -4.48 -25.10 9.63
N ASP A 52 -4.64 -26.31 10.16
CA ASP A 52 -5.88 -27.12 10.09
C ASP A 52 -6.95 -26.73 11.12
N ASP A 53 -6.82 -25.57 11.76
CA ASP A 53 -7.70 -25.05 12.82
C ASP A 53 -7.64 -25.80 14.16
N THR A 54 -6.79 -26.83 14.30
CA THR A 54 -6.61 -27.51 15.58
C THR A 54 -5.95 -26.57 16.61
N VAL A 55 -6.56 -26.45 17.79
CA VAL A 55 -6.01 -25.66 18.90
C VAL A 55 -5.08 -26.53 19.75
N GLN A 56 -3.80 -26.19 19.77
CA GLN A 56 -2.79 -26.84 20.60
C GLN A 56 -2.56 -26.09 21.92
N GLY A 57 -2.76 -24.77 21.91
CA GLY A 57 -2.40 -23.89 23.01
C GLY A 57 -0.89 -23.66 23.11
N VAL A 58 -0.50 -22.84 24.07
CA VAL A 58 0.90 -22.58 24.43
C VAL A 58 1.17 -23.02 25.87
N THR A 59 2.40 -23.45 26.14
CA THR A 59 2.76 -23.95 27.48
C THR A 59 2.84 -22.83 28.51
N ASN A 60 3.35 -21.66 28.10
CA ASN A 60 3.48 -20.48 28.96
C ASN A 60 3.29 -19.20 28.11
N PRO A 61 2.11 -18.55 28.12
CA PRO A 61 1.82 -17.41 27.26
C PRO A 61 2.73 -16.20 27.53
N ASP A 62 3.20 -16.00 28.76
CA ASP A 62 4.10 -14.89 29.10
C ASP A 62 5.47 -15.05 28.45
N ASN A 63 6.00 -16.28 28.40
CA ASN A 63 7.25 -16.56 27.70
C ASN A 63 7.12 -16.36 26.18
N ILE A 64 5.95 -16.67 25.61
CA ILE A 64 5.66 -16.43 24.20
C ILE A 64 5.64 -14.93 23.92
N GLN A 65 4.93 -14.13 24.74
CA GLN A 65 4.89 -12.67 24.60
C GLN A 65 6.30 -12.05 24.69
N LYS A 66 7.13 -12.48 25.65
CA LYS A 66 8.54 -12.04 25.75
C LYS A 66 9.36 -12.41 24.52
N SER A 67 9.12 -13.59 23.95
CA SER A 67 9.78 -14.03 22.72
C SER A 67 9.36 -13.17 21.53
N VAL A 68 8.08 -12.85 21.39
CA VAL A 68 7.57 -11.92 20.38
C VAL A 68 8.26 -10.56 20.51
N THR A 69 8.34 -10.01 21.73
CA THR A 69 9.04 -8.74 21.98
C THR A 69 10.50 -8.80 21.57
N LYS A 70 11.21 -9.83 21.99
CA LYS A 70 12.63 -10.03 21.65
C LYS A 70 12.87 -10.14 20.15
N GLU A 71 11.96 -10.77 19.40
CA GLU A 71 12.06 -10.82 17.95
C GLU A 71 11.74 -9.47 17.29
N ALA A 72 10.71 -8.76 17.79
CA ALA A 72 10.33 -7.44 17.29
C ALA A 72 11.45 -6.40 17.43
N GLU A 73 12.16 -6.39 18.56
CA GLU A 73 13.28 -5.48 18.85
C GLU A 73 14.45 -5.61 17.85
N LYS A 74 14.54 -6.73 17.13
CA LYS A 74 15.59 -6.94 16.11
C LYS A 74 15.22 -6.33 14.76
N ILE A 75 13.98 -5.86 14.58
CA ILE A 75 13.46 -5.35 13.31
C ILE A 75 13.70 -3.84 13.25
N TYR A 76 14.28 -3.37 12.13
CA TYR A 76 14.47 -1.95 11.86
C TYR A 76 13.92 -1.58 10.47
N PRO A 77 13.29 -0.40 10.29
CA PRO A 77 12.74 0.44 11.34
C PRO A 77 11.78 -0.37 12.22
N GLU A 78 11.53 0.10 13.45
CA GLU A 78 10.65 -0.62 14.36
C GLU A 78 9.25 -0.82 13.75
N ILE A 79 8.59 -1.92 14.13
CA ILE A 79 7.23 -2.23 13.69
C ILE A 79 6.23 -1.87 14.79
N TYR A 80 5.00 -1.54 14.39
CA TYR A 80 3.90 -1.36 15.34
C TYR A 80 3.17 -2.70 15.55
N TYR A 81 3.24 -3.24 16.76
CA TYR A 81 2.60 -4.51 17.11
C TYR A 81 2.01 -4.50 18.52
N ARG A 82 1.05 -5.40 18.77
CA ARG A 82 0.48 -5.68 20.09
C ARG A 82 0.32 -7.18 20.29
N THR A 83 0.53 -7.66 21.50
CA THR A 83 0.21 -9.05 21.89
C THR A 83 -1.05 -9.10 22.77
N GLU A 84 -1.80 -10.17 22.65
CA GLU A 84 -2.94 -10.49 23.50
C GLU A 84 -2.97 -11.99 23.81
N VAL A 85 -3.12 -12.35 25.09
CA VAL A 85 -3.40 -13.73 25.50
C VAL A 85 -4.91 -13.93 25.43
N TYR A 86 -5.34 -15.03 24.81
CA TYR A 86 -6.75 -15.40 24.73
C TYR A 86 -6.93 -16.89 24.97
N GLU A 87 -8.15 -17.30 25.29
CA GLU A 87 -8.52 -18.69 25.48
C GLU A 87 -9.34 -19.21 24.29
N ARG A 88 -9.04 -20.41 23.82
CA ARG A 88 -9.82 -21.12 22.81
C ARG A 88 -9.81 -22.61 23.15
N GLU A 89 -10.98 -23.25 23.18
CA GLU A 89 -11.13 -24.67 23.55
C GLU A 89 -10.48 -25.04 24.90
N GLY A 90 -10.56 -24.15 25.89
CA GLY A 90 -9.95 -24.36 27.21
C GLY A 90 -8.42 -24.29 27.23
N LYS A 91 -7.80 -23.82 26.14
CA LYS A 91 -6.35 -23.70 25.99
C LYS A 91 -5.97 -22.23 25.79
N GLN A 92 -4.88 -21.82 26.43
CA GLN A 92 -4.34 -20.47 26.28
C GLN A 92 -3.56 -20.37 24.97
N CYS A 93 -3.74 -19.27 24.24
CA CYS A 93 -3.09 -18.94 22.99
C CYS A 93 -2.60 -17.48 23.04
N VAL A 94 -1.71 -17.09 22.11
CA VAL A 94 -1.22 -15.71 21.99
C VAL A 94 -1.50 -15.18 20.59
N ARG A 95 -2.13 -14.02 20.49
CA ARG A 95 -2.33 -13.30 19.24
C ARG A 95 -1.31 -12.18 19.14
N VAL A 96 -0.69 -12.02 17.97
CA VAL A 96 0.16 -10.87 17.65
C VAL A 96 -0.50 -10.08 16.54
N ASP A 97 -0.94 -8.87 16.85
CA ASP A 97 -1.53 -7.92 15.91
C ASP A 97 -0.43 -6.99 15.41
N ILE A 98 -0.26 -6.89 14.09
CA ILE A 98 0.76 -6.05 13.43
C ILE A 98 0.06 -5.08 12.49
N LYS A 99 0.42 -3.79 12.56
CA LYS A 99 -0.14 -2.74 11.68
C LYS A 99 0.95 -2.03 10.89
N ASN A 100 0.52 -1.38 9.83
CA ASN A 100 1.34 -0.47 9.07
C ASN A 100 1.64 0.78 9.91
N ASN A 101 2.89 1.22 9.93
CA ASN A 101 3.29 2.47 10.60
C ASN A 101 3.93 3.49 9.64
N GLY A 102 3.88 3.25 8.33
CA GLY A 102 4.47 4.11 7.31
C GLY A 102 6.00 4.09 7.24
N LEU A 103 6.68 3.25 8.03
CA LEU A 103 8.15 3.18 8.07
C LEU A 103 8.74 2.05 7.21
N ALA A 104 7.91 1.29 6.49
CA ALA A 104 8.38 0.31 5.53
C ALA A 104 9.42 0.94 4.55
N PRO A 105 10.43 0.18 4.08
CA PRO A 105 10.66 -1.23 4.34
C PRO A 105 11.26 -1.49 5.73
N HIS A 106 10.75 -2.53 6.39
CA HIS A 106 11.28 -3.13 7.61
C HIS A 106 12.21 -4.30 7.27
N PHE A 107 13.26 -4.48 8.07
CA PHE A 107 14.31 -5.46 7.83
C PHE A 107 14.86 -6.06 9.12
N ARG A 108 15.35 -7.29 8.94
CA ARG A 108 16.37 -7.94 9.78
C ARG A 108 17.01 -9.01 8.91
N GLY A 109 17.99 -8.59 8.11
CA GLY A 109 18.43 -9.33 6.92
C GLY A 109 17.67 -8.84 5.68
N PRO A 110 17.20 -9.72 4.78
CA PRO A 110 16.37 -9.32 3.65
C PRO A 110 15.08 -8.61 4.09
N ALA A 111 14.59 -7.67 3.27
CA ALA A 111 13.20 -7.25 3.36
C ALA A 111 12.31 -8.41 2.89
N TRP A 112 11.43 -8.88 3.76
CA TRP A 112 10.46 -9.93 3.45
C TRP A 112 9.09 -9.30 3.21
N VAL A 113 8.30 -9.90 2.33
CA VAL A 113 6.92 -9.47 2.02
C VAL A 113 6.01 -10.68 1.89
N ARG A 114 4.72 -10.47 2.09
CA ARG A 114 3.66 -11.44 1.80
C ARG A 114 3.21 -11.35 0.36
N ARG A 115 3.01 -12.50 -0.28
CA ARG A 115 2.29 -12.63 -1.56
C ARG A 115 1.32 -13.80 -1.44
N GLY A 116 0.02 -13.50 -1.28
CA GLY A 116 -0.95 -14.49 -0.87
C GLY A 116 -0.53 -15.14 0.45
N ALA A 117 -0.55 -16.47 0.50
CA ALA A 117 -0.20 -17.27 1.68
C ALA A 117 1.31 -17.46 1.92
N VAL A 118 2.20 -16.92 1.08
CA VAL A 118 3.65 -17.18 1.17
C VAL A 118 4.47 -15.94 1.49
N THR A 119 5.60 -16.15 2.17
CA THR A 119 6.60 -15.10 2.44
C THR A 119 7.75 -15.20 1.46
N ILE A 120 7.96 -14.14 0.67
CA ILE A 120 9.04 -14.06 -0.33
C ILE A 120 10.01 -12.92 0.03
N LYS A 121 11.25 -13.06 -0.45
CA LYS A 121 12.22 -11.95 -0.39
C LYS A 121 11.75 -10.85 -1.34
N ALA A 122 11.76 -9.61 -0.87
CA ALA A 122 11.45 -8.47 -1.72
C ALA A 122 12.45 -8.39 -2.88
N THR A 123 11.92 -8.15 -4.07
CA THR A 123 12.74 -7.78 -5.22
C THR A 123 13.22 -6.34 -5.07
N GLU A 124 14.23 -5.94 -5.84
CA GLU A 124 14.71 -4.55 -5.85
C GLU A 124 13.59 -3.56 -6.16
N GLN A 125 12.71 -3.91 -7.10
CA GLN A 125 11.57 -3.09 -7.49
C GLN A 125 10.59 -2.91 -6.33
N LEU A 126 10.26 -4.00 -5.63
CA LEU A 126 9.33 -3.94 -4.49
C LEU A 126 9.96 -3.19 -3.31
N TYR A 127 11.26 -3.37 -3.10
CA TYR A 127 12.01 -2.61 -2.12
C TYR A 127 11.95 -1.11 -2.38
N GLN A 128 12.23 -0.70 -3.62
CA GLN A 128 12.16 0.70 -4.02
C GLN A 128 10.76 1.29 -3.85
N GLN A 129 9.71 0.54 -4.20
CA GLN A 129 8.33 0.97 -4.00
C GLN A 129 8.01 1.21 -2.52
N MET A 130 8.50 0.38 -1.60
CA MET A 130 8.32 0.59 -0.16
C MET A 130 9.02 1.88 0.31
N VAL A 131 10.23 2.14 -0.21
CA VAL A 131 10.96 3.39 0.09
C VAL A 131 10.17 4.61 -0.40
N GLU A 132 9.61 4.53 -1.61
CA GLU A 132 8.83 5.62 -2.20
C GLU A 132 7.55 5.92 -1.41
N GLN A 133 6.93 4.92 -0.77
CA GLN A 133 5.77 5.12 0.11
C GLN A 133 6.05 5.98 1.34
N ARG A 134 7.31 6.29 1.66
CA ARG A 134 7.64 7.28 2.69
C ARG A 134 7.39 8.71 2.25
N LEU A 135 7.25 8.95 0.94
CA LEU A 135 6.87 10.25 0.40
C LEU A 135 5.35 10.42 0.53
N ASP A 136 4.91 11.45 1.26
CA ASP A 136 3.49 11.66 1.57
C ASP A 136 2.58 11.61 0.34
N LYS A 137 2.98 12.26 -0.76
CA LYS A 137 2.20 12.23 -2.00
C LYS A 137 2.08 10.82 -2.57
N VAL A 138 3.19 10.09 -2.67
CA VAL A 138 3.21 8.73 -3.21
C VAL A 138 2.39 7.79 -2.33
N ARG A 139 2.48 7.94 -1.00
CA ARG A 139 1.69 7.16 -0.04
C ARG A 139 0.19 7.32 -0.27
N VAL A 140 -0.30 8.56 -0.35
CA VAL A 140 -1.72 8.84 -0.61
C VAL A 140 -2.13 8.34 -1.98
N LEU A 141 -1.35 8.64 -3.03
CA LEU A 141 -1.65 8.18 -4.39
C LEU A 141 -1.67 6.65 -4.49
N SER A 142 -0.79 5.95 -3.79
CA SER A 142 -0.74 4.49 -3.77
C SER A 142 -2.05 3.84 -3.27
N GLN A 143 -2.74 4.49 -2.33
CA GLN A 143 -4.04 4.02 -1.81
C GLN A 143 -5.18 4.16 -2.84
N TRP A 144 -4.96 4.96 -3.89
CA TRP A 144 -5.90 5.26 -4.96
C TRP A 144 -5.54 4.59 -6.29
N LEU A 145 -4.50 3.75 -6.34
CA LEU A 145 -4.16 2.98 -7.53
C LEU A 145 -5.34 2.13 -7.99
N ASN A 146 -5.58 2.14 -9.29
CA ASN A 146 -6.70 1.53 -9.99
C ASN A 146 -8.09 2.05 -9.60
N LYS A 147 -8.19 3.13 -8.80
CA LYS A 147 -9.45 3.80 -8.47
C LYS A 147 -9.65 5.04 -9.33
N GLU A 148 -10.90 5.44 -9.45
CA GLU A 148 -11.26 6.69 -10.11
C GLU A 148 -10.91 7.89 -9.23
N VAL A 149 -10.31 8.91 -9.82
CA VAL A 149 -9.89 10.16 -9.20
C VAL A 149 -10.38 11.35 -10.01
N THR A 150 -10.47 12.51 -9.37
CA THR A 150 -10.68 13.78 -10.07
C THR A 150 -9.32 14.40 -10.36
N VAL A 151 -9.07 14.82 -11.60
CA VAL A 151 -7.86 15.54 -12.00
C VAL A 151 -8.25 16.92 -12.54
N ALA A 152 -7.52 17.96 -12.17
CA ALA A 152 -7.73 19.31 -12.68
C ALA A 152 -6.41 20.05 -12.88
N GLY A 153 -6.38 20.96 -13.86
CA GLY A 153 -5.30 21.91 -14.02
C GLY A 153 -5.46 23.15 -13.16
N THR A 154 -4.37 23.86 -12.95
CA THR A 154 -4.34 25.18 -12.28
C THR A 154 -4.61 26.37 -13.22
N GLN A 155 -4.58 26.17 -14.55
CA GLN A 155 -4.85 27.23 -15.53
C GLN A 155 -6.10 26.96 -16.36
N PRO A 156 -6.91 27.99 -16.68
CA PRO A 156 -8.06 27.85 -17.55
C PRO A 156 -7.65 27.38 -18.94
N SER A 157 -8.50 26.57 -19.59
CA SER A 157 -8.25 26.10 -20.95
C SER A 157 -8.12 27.29 -21.91
N LYS A 158 -7.11 27.26 -22.79
CA LYS A 158 -7.17 28.07 -24.02
C LYS A 158 -8.42 27.63 -24.79
N ALA A 159 -9.24 28.59 -25.23
CA ALA A 159 -10.49 28.32 -25.94
C ALA A 159 -10.23 27.35 -27.11
N LEU A 160 -11.09 26.33 -27.24
CA LEU A 160 -11.05 25.41 -28.37
C LEU A 160 -11.35 26.19 -29.65
N SER A 161 -10.53 25.98 -30.68
CA SER A 161 -10.85 26.46 -32.02
C SER A 161 -11.68 25.39 -32.73
N MET A 162 -12.61 25.79 -33.61
CA MET A 162 -13.31 24.81 -34.46
C MET A 162 -12.28 24.10 -35.34
N GLY A 163 -12.00 22.82 -35.05
CA GLY A 163 -11.04 22.00 -35.80
C GLY A 163 -10.11 21.14 -34.93
N ASP A 164 -10.09 21.35 -33.61
CA ASP A 164 -9.20 20.61 -32.71
C ASP A 164 -9.58 19.11 -32.66
N ASN A 165 -8.66 18.24 -33.07
CA ASN A 165 -8.87 16.78 -33.07
C ASN A 165 -8.85 16.19 -31.66
N ALA A 166 -9.51 15.03 -31.45
CA ALA A 166 -9.53 14.32 -30.16
C ALA A 166 -8.14 14.00 -29.57
N LEU A 167 -7.10 13.94 -30.41
CA LEU A 167 -5.71 13.78 -29.98
C LEU A 167 -5.13 15.05 -29.32
N GLU A 168 -5.60 16.24 -29.70
CA GLU A 168 -5.18 17.49 -29.09
C GLU A 168 -5.68 17.66 -27.66
N PHE A 169 -6.84 17.08 -27.33
CA PHE A 169 -7.35 17.06 -25.97
C PHE A 169 -6.36 16.39 -25.00
N VAL A 170 -5.66 15.34 -25.47
CA VAL A 170 -4.72 14.59 -24.63
C VAL A 170 -3.33 15.22 -24.57
N SER A 171 -2.93 15.99 -25.59
CA SER A 171 -1.65 16.71 -25.59
C SER A 171 -1.70 18.05 -24.85
N ARG A 172 -2.89 18.62 -24.63
CA ARG A 172 -3.06 19.86 -23.86
C ARG A 172 -2.75 19.62 -22.39
N GLU A 173 -2.15 20.60 -21.72
CA GLU A 173 -2.05 20.57 -20.27
C GLU A 173 -3.46 20.42 -19.64
N TRP A 174 -3.53 19.82 -18.44
CA TRP A 174 -4.79 19.78 -17.70
C TRP A 174 -5.34 21.20 -17.56
N SER A 175 -6.62 21.40 -17.85
CA SER A 175 -7.28 22.68 -17.66
C SER A 175 -7.99 22.74 -16.31
N VAL A 176 -8.26 23.95 -15.83
CA VAL A 176 -9.26 24.18 -14.77
C VAL A 176 -10.56 23.51 -15.23
N GLY A 177 -11.12 22.67 -14.37
CA GLY A 177 -12.28 21.82 -14.67
C GLY A 177 -12.14 20.42 -14.07
N ILE A 178 -13.20 19.63 -14.14
CA ILE A 178 -13.26 18.29 -13.57
C ILE A 178 -12.94 17.29 -14.69
N HIS A 179 -11.77 16.66 -14.62
CA HIS A 179 -11.44 15.52 -15.48
C HIS A 179 -11.53 14.24 -14.66
N GLN A 180 -12.27 13.25 -15.17
CA GLN A 180 -12.34 11.93 -14.55
C GLN A 180 -11.23 11.06 -15.13
N ALA A 181 -10.44 10.45 -14.25
CA ALA A 181 -9.37 9.55 -14.68
C ALA A 181 -9.22 8.41 -13.68
N LYS A 182 -8.65 7.30 -14.13
CA LYS A 182 -8.21 6.22 -13.25
C LYS A 182 -6.73 6.40 -12.95
N LEU A 183 -6.35 6.36 -11.68
CA LEU A 183 -4.95 6.44 -11.29
C LEU A 183 -4.25 5.10 -11.54
N VAL A 184 -3.22 5.07 -12.40
CA VAL A 184 -2.58 3.82 -12.84
C VAL A 184 -1.27 3.55 -12.10
N THR A 185 -0.45 4.58 -11.92
CA THR A 185 0.88 4.45 -11.29
C THR A 185 1.25 5.75 -10.60
N ALA A 186 1.96 5.67 -9.48
CA ALA A 186 2.56 6.82 -8.82
C ALA A 186 3.89 6.41 -8.18
N ASN A 187 4.94 7.18 -8.40
CA ASN A 187 6.24 6.99 -7.77
C ASN A 187 6.85 8.36 -7.40
N ALA A 188 8.09 8.38 -6.92
CA ALA A 188 8.76 9.61 -6.51
C ALA A 188 8.89 10.66 -7.62
N HIS A 189 8.79 10.26 -8.88
CA HIS A 189 9.14 11.09 -10.05
C HIS A 189 7.92 11.50 -10.88
N TRP A 190 6.94 10.62 -11.06
CA TRP A 190 5.75 10.89 -11.86
C TRP A 190 4.52 10.14 -11.35
N VAL A 191 3.36 10.59 -11.85
CA VAL A 191 2.06 9.96 -11.70
C VAL A 191 1.46 9.71 -13.08
N THR A 192 0.80 8.57 -13.28
CA THR A 192 0.17 8.20 -14.55
C THR A 192 -1.32 7.98 -14.36
N PHE A 193 -2.11 8.57 -15.25
CA PHE A 193 -3.56 8.53 -15.29
C PHE A 193 -4.03 7.87 -16.58
N GLU A 194 -5.03 7.01 -16.50
CA GLU A 194 -5.80 6.55 -17.65
C GLU A 194 -7.02 7.44 -17.81
N VAL A 195 -7.11 8.14 -18.94
CA VAL A 195 -8.18 9.08 -19.27
C VAL A 195 -9.04 8.47 -20.38
N GLN A 196 -10.35 8.40 -20.15
CA GLN A 196 -11.30 8.02 -21.19
C GLN A 196 -11.50 9.19 -22.16
N VAL A 197 -11.10 9.00 -23.41
CA VAL A 197 -11.23 10.01 -24.48
C VAL A 197 -12.49 9.74 -25.31
N SER A 198 -12.88 8.47 -25.45
CA SER A 198 -14.15 8.04 -26.02
C SER A 198 -14.61 6.72 -25.40
N ALA A 199 -15.83 6.28 -25.70
CA ALA A 199 -16.38 5.03 -25.17
C ALA A 199 -15.53 3.77 -25.46
N GLN A 200 -14.64 3.82 -26.45
CA GLN A 200 -13.77 2.70 -26.85
C GLN A 200 -12.28 3.02 -26.74
N PHE A 201 -11.91 4.23 -26.30
CA PHE A 201 -10.51 4.67 -26.31
C PHE A 201 -10.13 5.35 -25.00
N ALA A 202 -9.29 4.64 -24.25
CA ALA A 202 -8.58 5.18 -23.10
C ALA A 202 -7.14 5.50 -23.49
N LYS A 203 -6.57 6.55 -22.91
CA LYS A 203 -5.17 6.90 -23.11
C LYS A 203 -4.50 7.22 -21.78
N GLU A 204 -3.30 6.69 -21.61
CA GLU A 204 -2.46 7.01 -20.47
C GLU A 204 -1.78 8.36 -20.64
N ARG A 205 -1.70 9.10 -19.54
CA ARG A 205 -1.06 10.40 -19.44
C ARG A 205 -0.27 10.48 -18.15
N SER A 206 1.00 10.86 -18.24
CA SER A 206 1.89 11.01 -17.09
C SER A 206 2.21 12.46 -16.80
N GLU A 207 2.27 12.82 -15.52
CA GLU A 207 2.67 14.14 -15.05
C GLU A 207 3.79 14.00 -14.01
N PRO A 208 4.80 14.90 -14.00
CA PRO A 208 5.82 14.96 -12.97
C PRO A 208 5.23 15.12 -11.56
N MET A 209 5.79 14.41 -10.57
CA MET A 209 5.35 14.46 -9.17
C MET A 209 5.48 15.86 -8.55
N GLU A 210 6.41 16.67 -9.06
CA GLU A 210 6.57 18.08 -8.67
C GLU A 210 5.36 18.96 -9.02
N LYS A 211 4.59 18.60 -10.06
CA LYS A 211 3.38 19.33 -10.46
C LYS A 211 2.15 18.93 -9.66
N VAL A 212 2.20 17.80 -8.95
CA VAL A 212 1.05 17.20 -8.28
C VAL A 212 0.77 17.91 -6.95
N LEU A 213 -0.45 18.39 -6.76
CA LEU A 213 -0.98 18.82 -5.47
C LEU A 213 -2.18 17.95 -5.13
N LEU A 214 -2.28 17.52 -3.88
CA LEU A 214 -3.37 16.67 -3.40
C LEU A 214 -4.45 17.53 -2.76
N SER A 215 -5.71 17.25 -3.10
CA SER A 215 -6.91 17.88 -2.58
C SER A 215 -8.02 16.82 -2.47
N TRP A 216 -9.25 17.25 -2.19
CA TRP A 216 -10.42 16.39 -2.08
C TRP A 216 -11.58 16.91 -2.94
N ASP A 217 -12.25 16.02 -3.67
CA ASP A 217 -13.50 16.31 -4.38
C ASP A 217 -14.66 15.93 -3.45
N ASP A 218 -15.20 16.91 -2.72
CA ASP A 218 -16.28 16.70 -1.74
C ASP A 218 -17.56 16.15 -2.39
N GLU A 219 -17.88 16.60 -3.61
CA GLU A 219 -19.09 16.17 -4.33
C GLU A 219 -19.04 14.69 -4.68
N ARG A 220 -17.88 14.20 -5.13
CA ARG A 220 -17.67 12.80 -5.55
C ARG A 220 -17.06 11.92 -4.46
N ARG A 221 -16.72 12.49 -3.31
CA ARG A 221 -16.07 11.82 -2.17
C ARG A 221 -14.85 11.01 -2.58
N ARG A 222 -13.96 11.64 -3.36
CA ARG A 222 -12.74 10.99 -3.85
C ARG A 222 -11.55 11.92 -3.92
N LEU A 223 -10.36 11.33 -4.10
CA LEU A 223 -9.12 12.08 -4.24
C LEU A 223 -9.20 13.03 -5.45
N MET A 224 -8.86 14.29 -5.20
CA MET A 224 -8.66 15.29 -6.24
C MET A 224 -7.16 15.56 -6.40
N ILE A 225 -6.70 15.58 -7.64
CA ILE A 225 -5.31 15.82 -8.00
C ILE A 225 -5.25 17.07 -8.86
N LEU A 226 -4.63 18.11 -8.33
CA LEU A 226 -4.38 19.35 -9.04
C LEU A 226 -3.00 19.28 -9.70
N ILE A 227 -2.95 19.50 -11.01
CA ILE A 227 -1.71 19.53 -11.80
C ILE A 227 -1.34 20.98 -12.05
N LYS A 228 -0.19 21.39 -11.51
CA LYS A 228 0.40 22.70 -11.78
C LYS A 228 0.82 22.79 -13.25
N ASN A 229 0.20 23.69 -13.98
CA ASN A 229 0.55 24.03 -15.36
C ASN A 229 1.89 24.76 -15.38
N TRP A 230 2.68 24.57 -16.45
CA TRP A 230 3.86 25.42 -16.62
C TRP A 230 3.40 26.88 -16.81
N PRO A 231 4.16 27.88 -16.31
CA PRO A 231 3.90 29.26 -16.68
C PRO A 231 3.96 29.36 -18.20
N ASN A 232 2.97 30.02 -18.81
CA ASN A 232 3.05 30.38 -20.22
C ASN A 232 4.28 31.29 -20.36
N VAL A 233 5.36 30.79 -20.99
CA VAL A 233 6.50 31.61 -21.43
C VAL A 233 6.10 32.35 -22.70
#